data_AF-A0A6B0WH00-F1
#
_entry.id   AF-A0A6B0WH00-F1
#
_cell.length_a   1.000
_cell.length_b   1.000
_cell.length_c   1.000
_cell.angle_alpha   90.00
_cell.angle_beta   90.00
_cell.angle_gamma   90.00
#
_symmetry.space_group_name_H-M   'P 1'
#
loop_
_entity.id
_entity.type
_entity.pdbx_description
1 polymer ?
#
loop_
_entity_poly.entity_id
_entity_poly.type
_entity_poly.pdbx_seq_one_letter_code
_entity_poly.pdbx_strand_id
1 'polypeptide(L)' 'MDLVNLRRADTTLQAEILRTGRLVYCQDDGVRLEFETLVLSMYQRLNDERAGIRAAIVESARAPAP' A
#
# COMPACT_ATOMS: atom_id res chain seq x y z
N MET A 1 -10.99 -13.16 14.09
CA MET A 1 -11.59 -12.50 12.92
C MET A 1 -11.31 -11.02 13.12
N ASP A 2 -10.47 -10.44 12.27
CA ASP A 2 -10.00 -9.06 12.41
C ASP A 2 -10.68 -8.18 11.35
N LEU A 3 -11.08 -6.97 11.75
CA LEU A 3 -11.76 -6.01 10.90
C LEU A 3 -10.95 -4.73 10.79
N VAL A 4 -10.73 -4.26 9.57
CA VAL A 4 -9.99 -3.04 9.27
C VAL A 4 -10.91 -2.05 8.56
N ASN A 5 -10.96 -0.81 9.05
CA ASN A 5 -11.63 0.28 8.34
C ASN A 5 -10.67 0.89 7.30
N LEU A 6 -10.89 0.58 6.03
CA LEU A 6 -10.05 1.05 4.92
C LEU A 6 -9.90 2.57 4.86
N ARG A 7 -10.87 3.36 5.35
CA ARG A 7 -10.75 4.83 5.40
C ARG A 7 -9.73 5.34 6.41
N ARG A 8 -9.34 4.51 7.39
CA ARG A 8 -8.39 4.86 8.45
C ARG A 8 -7.08 4.09 8.37
N ALA A 9 -7.02 3.06 7.54
CA ALA A 9 -5.79 2.32 7.27
C ALA A 9 -4.78 3.19 6.52
N ASP A 10 -3.50 2.94 6.72
CA ASP A 10 -2.46 3.60 5.94
C ASP A 10 -2.43 3.11 4.49
N THR A 11 -1.77 3.87 3.63
CA THR A 11 -1.67 3.60 2.18
C THR A 11 -1.01 2.26 1.85
N THR A 12 -0.10 1.76 2.70
CA THR A 12 0.55 0.46 2.47
C THR A 12 -0.45 -0.68 2.67
N LEU A 13 -1.19 -0.65 3.78
CA LEU A 13 -2.22 -1.65 4.09
C LEU A 13 -3.39 -1.58 3.10
N GLN A 14 -3.83 -0.37 2.73
CA GLN A 14 -4.85 -0.19 1.70
C GLN A 14 -4.41 -0.83 0.37
N ALA A 15 -3.20 -0.52 -0.11
CA ALA A 15 -2.69 -1.04 -1.37
C ALA A 15 -2.54 -2.57 -1.36
N GLU A 16 -2.10 -3.16 -0.24
CA GLU A 16 -2.01 -4.61 -0.11
C GLU A 16 -3.39 -5.28 -0.20
N ILE A 17 -4.39 -4.73 0.49
CA ILE A 17 -5.77 -5.24 0.42
C ILE A 17 -6.33 -5.13 -1.00
N LEU A 18 -6.05 -4.05 -1.74
CA LEU A 18 -6.48 -3.93 -3.13
C LEU A 18 -5.77 -4.95 -4.05
N ARG A 19 -4.52 -5.29 -3.75
CA ARG A 19 -3.70 -6.20 -4.57
C ARG A 19 -4.03 -7.67 -4.33
N THR A 20 -4.30 -8.06 -3.08
CA THR A 20 -4.45 -9.48 -2.70
C THR A 20 -5.85 -9.83 -2.22
N GLY A 21 -6.65 -8.83 -1.88
CA GLY A 21 -8.00 -9.01 -1.38
C GLY A 21 -8.96 -9.52 -2.44
N ARG A 22 -10.07 -10.09 -1.96
CA ARG A 22 -11.22 -10.46 -2.80
C ARG A 22 -12.39 -9.58 -2.42
N LEU A 23 -12.98 -8.91 -3.40
CA LEU A 23 -14.19 -8.13 -3.20
C LEU A 23 -15.34 -9.04 -2.80
N VAL A 24 -15.93 -8.78 -1.63
CA VAL A 24 -17.08 -9.54 -1.12
C VAL A 24 -18.40 -8.81 -1.43
N TYR A 25 -18.40 -7.48 -1.32
CA TYR A 25 -19.56 -6.65 -1.60
C TYR A 25 -19.13 -5.25 -2.06
N CYS A 26 -19.83 -4.72 -3.06
CA CYS A 26 -19.73 -3.33 -3.49
C CYS A 26 -21.11 -2.87 -3.95
N GLN A 27 -21.53 -1.69 -3.49
CA GLN A 27 -22.82 -1.10 -3.90
C GLN A 27 -22.66 -0.15 -5.09
N ASP A 28 -21.51 0.53 -5.18
CA ASP A 28 -21.22 1.54 -6.20
C ASP A 28 -19.79 1.34 -6.72
N ASP A 29 -19.69 0.87 -7.96
CA ASP A 29 -18.42 0.62 -8.62
C ASP A 29 -17.65 1.90 -8.97
N GLY A 30 -18.33 3.03 -9.16
CA GLY A 30 -17.69 4.31 -9.43
C GLY A 30 -16.91 4.79 -8.21
N VAL A 31 -17.56 4.79 -7.05
CA VAL A 31 -16.91 5.15 -5.77
C VAL A 31 -15.76 4.19 -5.46
N ARG A 32 -15.93 2.89 -5.74
CA ARG A 32 -14.85 1.91 -5.58
C ARG A 32 -13.66 2.21 -6.49
N LEU A 33 -13.90 2.46 -7.77
CA LEU A 33 -12.85 2.74 -8.75
C LEU A 33 -12.09 4.03 -8.42
N GLU A 34 -12.77 5.08 -7.97
CA GLU A 34 -12.15 6.31 -7.49
C GLU A 34 -11.23 6.05 -6.29
N PHE A 35 -11.70 5.26 -5.33
CA PHE A 35 -10.90 4.86 -4.17
C PHE A 35 -9.67 4.05 -4.58
N GLU A 36 -9.83 3.05 -5.46
CA GLU A 36 -8.73 2.23 -5.96
C GLU A 36 -7.67 3.08 -6.68
N THR A 37 -8.12 3.97 -7.55
CA THR A 37 -7.25 4.88 -8.31
C THR A 37 -6.47 5.81 -7.38
N LEU A 38 -7.15 6.40 -6.38
CA LEU A 38 -6.53 7.26 -5.40
C LEU A 38 -5.46 6.53 -4.58
N VAL A 39 -5.80 5.36 -4.02
CA VAL A 39 -4.88 4.58 -3.18
C VAL A 39 -3.65 4.16 -3.96
N LEU A 40 -3.83 3.65 -5.18
CA LEU A 40 -2.70 3.22 -6.02
C LEU A 40 -1.79 4.40 -6.39
N SER A 41 -2.35 5.57 -6.67
CA SER A 41 -1.57 6.79 -6.93
C SER A 41 -0.79 7.25 -5.70
N MET A 42 -1.41 7.22 -4.52
CA MET A 42 -0.74 7.53 -3.26
C MET A 42 0.37 6.53 -2.94
N TYR A 43 0.14 5.24 -3.21
CA TYR A 43 1.12 4.18 -2.97
C TYR A 43 2.34 4.31 -3.89
N GLN A 44 2.13 4.62 -5.16
CA GLN A 44 3.21 4.91 -6.11
C GLN A 44 4.09 6.06 -5.60
N ARG A 45 3.48 7.19 -5.26
CA ARG A 45 4.21 8.35 -4.72
C ARG A 45 4.97 8.01 -3.43
N LEU A 46 4.33 7.28 -2.51
CA LEU A 46 4.97 6.86 -1.26
C LEU A 46 6.19 5.97 -1.52
N ASN A 47 6.14 5.11 -2.53
CA ASN A 47 7.26 4.26 -2.93
C ASN A 47 8.41 5.06 -3.54
N ASP A 48 8.11 6.12 -4.30
CA ASP A 48 9.11 7.02 -4.86
C ASP A 48 9.83 7.79 -3.73
N GLU A 49 9.06 8.39 -2.81
CA GLU A 49 9.59 9.10 -1.64
C GLU A 49 10.45 8.19 -0.75
N ARG A 50 10.09 6.91 -0.61
CA ARG A 50 10.83 5.91 0.17
C ARG A 50 11.94 5.21 -0.60
N ALA A 51 12.14 5.46 -1.90
CA ALA A 51 13.09 4.72 -2.71
C ALA A 51 14.52 4.80 -2.16
N GLY A 52 14.95 5.99 -1.73
CA GLY A 52 16.26 6.19 -1.11
C GLY A 52 16.41 5.43 0.23
N ILE A 53 15.37 5.43 1.06
CA ILE A 53 15.36 4.71 2.34
C ILE A 53 15.47 3.20 2.09
N ARG A 54 14.72 2.66 1.12
CA ARG A 54 14.81 1.24 0.77
C ARG A 54 16.20 0.86 0.27
N ALA A 55 16.80 1.68 -0.59
CA ALA A 55 18.15 1.43 -1.09
C ALA A 55 19.18 1.41 0.05
N ALA A 56 19.09 2.35 0.99
CA ALA A 56 19.96 2.39 2.16
C ALA A 56 19.81 1.16 3.07
N ILE A 57 18.58 0.68 3.30
CA ILE A 57 18.32 -0.53 4.08
C ILE A 57 18.90 -1.77 3.39
N VAL A 58 18.76 -1.88 2.07
CA VAL A 58 19.31 -3.02 1.31
C VAL A 58 20.84 -3.01 1.33
N GLU A 59 21.46 -1.84 1.17
CA GLU A 59 22.91 -1.69 1.23
C GLU A 59 23.45 -2.04 2.63
N SER A 60 22.80 -1.55 3.69
CA SER A 60 23.22 -1.86 5.06
C SER A 60 23.05 -3.34 5.41
N ALA A 61 22.01 -4.00 4.90
CA ALA A 61 21.81 -5.44 5.07
C ALA A 61 22.82 -6.31 4.29
N ARG A 62 23.43 -5.76 3.22
CA ARG A 62 24.43 -6.46 2.40
C ARG A 62 25.86 -6.31 2.96
N ALA A 63 26.16 -5.24 3.69
CA ALA A 63 27.44 -5.09 4.35
C ALA A 63 27.60 -6.14 5.46
N PRO A 64 28.64 -7.00 5.43
CA PRO A 64 28.89 -7.91 6.53
C PRO A 64 29.18 -7.09 7.80
N ALA A 65 28.58 -7.51 8.94
CA ALA A 65 28.91 -6.95 10.24
C ALA A 65 30.44 -7.08 10.49
N PRO A 66 31.07 -6.08 11.16
CA PRO A 66 32.50 -6.09 11.43
C PRO A 66 32.93 -7.29 12.30
#